data_AF-A0A968M5J6-F1
#
_entry.id   AF-A0A968M5J6-F1
#
_cell.length_a   1.000
_cell.length_b   1.000
_cell.length_c   1.000
_cell.angle_alpha   90.00
_cell.angle_beta   90.00
_cell.angle_gamma   90.00
#
_symmetry.space_group_name_H-M   'P 1'
#
loop_
_entity.id
_entity.type
_entity.pdbx_description
1 polymer ?
#
loop_
_entity_poly.entity_id
_entity_poly.type
_entity_poly.pdbx_seq_one_letter_code
_entity_poly.pdbx_strand_id
1 'polypeptide(L)'
;MGWLLPRVGAIPMYRGKLDRKGLRVARQLFCSGQFPLAIAPEGAINGHSRIMNPLEPGAAQLAFWCREDLQDQSQTQRVMILPIGIQYHYLRDPLPEIQKLLTKLENATGITPPSPPAASPPERIFKLSQQLLTKMESYYQTFHPGAWQKSSSKLESTSKNEAIFTYTDPELQQRLHRLLEAALLVAEADFQLSDRGDLMSRCHAIEQAAWERIYRDDLEIGALSAVDRALADRIAQEASSTLWHLRLVEIFNGVQGRNLSQGVTVDRLAETVLHLWDVVNRMQSETSLPKDHRYWVPVVLRYGSVSPYLWRTTGPSINTSAARLCKT
;
A
#
# COMPACT_ATOMS: atom_id res chain seq x y z
N MET A 1 -5.31 -17.55 -8.39
CA MET A 1 -4.03 -16.94 -8.82
C MET A 1 -2.88 -17.94 -9.01
N GLY A 2 -2.82 -19.05 -8.25
CA GLY A 2 -1.68 -19.99 -8.30
C GLY A 2 -1.39 -20.68 -9.64
N TRP A 3 -2.31 -20.68 -10.60
CA TRP A 3 -2.08 -21.24 -11.94
C TRP A 3 -1.44 -20.24 -12.92
N LEU A 4 -1.79 -18.95 -12.83
CA LEU A 4 -1.39 -17.93 -13.81
C LEU A 4 0.01 -17.40 -13.53
N LEU A 5 0.28 -17.03 -12.28
CA LEU A 5 1.51 -16.35 -11.89
C LEU A 5 2.79 -17.16 -12.25
N PRO A 6 2.87 -18.47 -11.97
CA PRO A 6 4.04 -19.26 -12.38
C PRO A 6 4.20 -19.36 -13.90
N ARG A 7 3.09 -19.35 -14.65
CA ARG A 7 3.11 -19.47 -16.12
C ARG A 7 3.55 -18.19 -16.82
N VAL A 8 3.44 -17.04 -16.15
CA VAL A 8 3.95 -15.76 -16.66
C VAL A 8 5.33 -15.42 -16.10
N GLY A 9 6.00 -16.37 -15.43
CA GLY A 9 7.35 -16.19 -14.89
C GLY A 9 7.42 -15.39 -13.59
N ALA A 10 6.31 -15.26 -12.85
CA ALA A 10 6.33 -14.56 -11.56
C ALA A 10 7.09 -15.37 -10.52
N ILE A 11 7.90 -14.67 -9.72
CA ILE A 11 8.72 -15.25 -8.65
C ILE A 11 8.00 -15.01 -7.32
N PRO A 12 7.62 -16.06 -6.57
CA PRO A 12 7.07 -15.88 -5.24
C PRO A 12 8.15 -15.33 -4.30
N MET A 13 7.79 -14.30 -3.54
CA MET A 13 8.67 -13.63 -2.58
C MET A 13 7.90 -13.40 -1.29
N TYR A 14 8.46 -13.80 -0.16
CA TYR A 14 7.89 -13.47 1.15
C TYR A 14 8.24 -12.02 1.54
N ARG A 15 7.29 -11.33 2.16
CA ARG A 15 7.44 -9.96 2.67
C ARG A 15 7.70 -9.98 4.18
N GLY A 16 8.37 -8.96 4.71
CA GLY A 16 8.60 -8.80 6.17
C GLY A 16 9.63 -9.77 6.78
N LYS A 17 10.13 -10.77 6.05
CA LYS A 17 11.23 -11.65 6.46
C LYS A 17 12.28 -11.75 5.35
N LEU A 18 13.52 -12.08 5.70
CA LEU A 18 14.59 -12.28 4.73
C LEU A 18 14.38 -13.57 3.93
N ASP A 19 13.74 -13.46 2.76
CA ASP A 19 13.55 -14.57 1.84
C ASP A 19 14.83 -14.84 1.02
N ARG A 20 15.78 -15.52 1.66
CA ARG A 20 17.05 -15.90 1.01
C ARG A 20 16.86 -16.78 -0.22
N LYS A 21 15.80 -17.61 -0.24
CA LYS A 21 15.52 -18.51 -1.36
C LYS A 21 14.97 -17.70 -2.54
N GLY A 22 13.96 -16.87 -2.31
CA GLY A 22 13.39 -15.97 -3.32
C GLY A 22 14.43 -15.04 -3.93
N LEU A 23 15.28 -14.42 -3.10
CA LEU A 23 16.37 -13.56 -3.59
C LEU A 23 17.39 -14.31 -4.46
N ARG A 24 17.75 -15.55 -4.10
CA ARG A 24 18.65 -16.38 -4.90
C ARG A 24 18.04 -16.71 -6.26
N VAL A 25 16.76 -17.07 -6.28
CA VAL A 25 16.02 -17.36 -7.52
C VAL A 25 15.92 -16.11 -8.40
N ALA A 26 15.59 -14.95 -7.83
CA ALA A 26 15.54 -13.69 -8.55
C ALA A 26 16.90 -13.32 -9.16
N ARG A 27 17.99 -13.48 -8.39
CA ARG A 27 19.37 -13.26 -8.88
C ARG A 27 19.71 -14.19 -10.04
N GLN A 28 19.47 -15.49 -9.89
CA GLN A 28 19.70 -16.48 -10.95
C GLN A 28 18.91 -16.16 -12.23
N LEU A 29 17.61 -15.88 -12.10
CA LEU A 29 16.74 -15.56 -13.22
C LEU A 29 17.09 -14.22 -13.87
N PHE A 30 17.63 -13.26 -13.13
CA PHE A 30 18.09 -12.01 -13.73
C PHE A 30 19.32 -12.24 -14.64
N CYS A 31 20.26 -13.09 -14.22
CA CYS A 31 21.45 -13.39 -15.02
C CYS A 31 21.18 -14.31 -16.20
N SER A 32 20.34 -15.34 -16.02
CA SER A 32 20.22 -16.47 -16.94
C SER A 32 18.79 -16.79 -17.40
N GLY A 33 17.81 -16.04 -16.92
CA GLY A 33 16.41 -16.24 -17.27
C GLY A 33 16.09 -15.80 -18.70
N GLN A 34 15.00 -16.36 -19.23
CA GLN A 34 14.52 -16.06 -20.58
C GLN A 34 13.96 -14.63 -20.71
N PHE A 35 13.41 -14.08 -19.61
CA PHE A 35 12.71 -12.80 -19.61
C PHE A 35 13.47 -11.76 -18.77
N PRO A 36 13.37 -10.46 -19.12
CA PRO A 36 13.84 -9.39 -18.24
C PRO A 36 13.17 -9.46 -16.86
N LEU A 37 13.93 -9.16 -15.82
CA LEU A 37 13.37 -9.07 -14.47
C LEU A 37 12.61 -7.75 -14.31
N ALA A 38 11.31 -7.84 -14.05
CA ALA A 38 10.46 -6.70 -13.71
C ALA A 38 10.25 -6.64 -12.19
N ILE A 39 10.49 -5.47 -11.60
CA ILE A 39 10.32 -5.23 -10.16
C ILE A 39 9.53 -3.94 -9.99
N ALA A 40 8.54 -3.95 -9.08
CA ALA A 40 7.94 -2.73 -8.56
C ALA A 40 8.82 -2.23 -7.40
N PRO A 41 9.68 -1.23 -7.60
CA PRO A 41 10.69 -0.82 -6.62
C PRO A 41 10.10 -0.19 -5.36
N GLU A 42 8.82 0.18 -5.35
CA GLU A 42 8.13 0.73 -4.17
C GLU A 42 7.83 -0.31 -3.09
N GLY A 43 7.92 -1.61 -3.40
CA GLY A 43 7.66 -2.72 -2.46
C GLY A 43 6.20 -2.89 -2.02
N ALA A 44 5.40 -1.83 -2.08
CA ALA A 44 4.00 -1.79 -1.72
C ALA A 44 3.20 -0.89 -2.69
N ILE A 45 1.89 -1.08 -2.74
CA ILE A 45 0.98 -0.16 -3.41
C ILE A 45 0.63 0.98 -2.45
N ASN A 46 0.57 2.21 -2.94
CA ASN A 46 0.19 3.37 -2.12
C ASN A 46 -1.22 3.89 -2.42
N GLY A 47 -1.93 3.27 -3.36
CA GLY A 47 -3.27 3.68 -3.79
C GLY A 47 -3.30 5.00 -4.58
N HIS A 48 -2.15 5.56 -4.97
CA HIS A 48 -2.08 6.86 -5.65
C HIS A 48 -1.51 6.73 -7.06
N SER A 49 -2.22 7.29 -8.03
CA SER A 49 -1.86 7.25 -9.46
C SER A 49 -0.70 8.18 -9.86
N ARG A 50 -0.39 9.19 -9.04
CA ARG A 50 0.59 10.26 -9.35
C ARG A 50 1.65 10.48 -8.28
N ILE A 51 1.64 9.67 -7.23
CA ILE A 51 2.61 9.76 -6.14
C ILE A 51 3.30 8.41 -6.08
N MET A 52 4.62 8.42 -5.97
CA MET A 52 5.41 7.21 -5.74
C MET A 52 5.85 7.18 -4.27
N ASN A 53 5.83 6.00 -3.68
CA ASN A 53 6.53 5.74 -2.43
C ASN A 53 8.06 5.88 -2.62
N PRO A 54 8.82 6.02 -1.53
CA PRO A 54 10.27 5.82 -1.57
C PRO A 54 10.61 4.50 -2.26
N LEU A 55 11.63 4.53 -3.12
CA LEU A 55 12.07 3.34 -3.84
C LEU A 55 12.98 2.52 -2.94
N GLU A 56 12.69 1.23 -2.82
CA GLU A 56 13.52 0.27 -2.11
C GLU A 56 14.86 0.10 -2.83
N PRO A 57 16.01 0.18 -2.11
CA PRO A 57 17.33 0.05 -2.71
C PRO A 57 17.57 -1.35 -3.30
N GLY A 58 16.82 -2.36 -2.86
CA GLY A 58 16.94 -3.74 -3.30
C GLY A 58 16.84 -3.93 -4.82
N ALA A 59 16.06 -3.10 -5.51
CA ALA A 59 15.95 -3.17 -6.97
C ALA A 59 17.29 -2.81 -7.66
N ALA A 60 17.98 -1.77 -7.18
CA ALA A 60 19.30 -1.41 -7.68
C ALA A 60 20.36 -2.45 -7.25
N GLN A 61 20.28 -2.95 -6.02
CA GLN A 61 21.21 -3.97 -5.50
C GLN A 61 21.19 -5.26 -6.33
N LEU A 62 20.01 -5.70 -6.79
CA LEU A 62 19.88 -6.86 -7.68
C LEU A 62 20.61 -6.66 -9.01
N ALA A 63 20.62 -5.43 -9.55
CA ALA A 63 21.37 -5.12 -10.77
C ALA A 63 22.90 -5.18 -10.56
N PHE A 64 23.38 -4.72 -9.41
CA PHE A 64 24.80 -4.86 -9.04
C PHE A 64 25.21 -6.32 -8.89
N TRP A 65 24.44 -7.11 -8.14
CA TRP A 65 24.71 -8.54 -7.98
C TRP A 65 24.66 -9.31 -9.30
N CYS A 66 23.71 -8.99 -10.18
CA CYS A 66 23.65 -9.58 -11.51
C CYS A 66 24.92 -9.26 -12.32
N ARG A 67 25.45 -8.04 -12.20
CA ARG A 67 26.71 -7.67 -12.86
C ARG A 67 27.89 -8.46 -12.32
N GLU A 68 28.01 -8.59 -11.00
CA GLU A 68 29.05 -9.40 -10.35
C GLU A 68 29.00 -10.86 -10.82
N ASP A 69 27.81 -11.48 -10.84
CA ASP A 69 27.65 -12.87 -11.30
C ASP A 69 28.07 -13.06 -12.76
N LEU A 70 27.73 -12.10 -13.63
CA LEU A 70 28.17 -12.14 -15.02
C LEU A 70 29.70 -12.02 -15.11
N GLN A 71 30.33 -11.21 -14.27
CA GLN A 71 31.80 -11.10 -14.25
C GLN A 71 32.48 -12.38 -13.80
N ASP A 72 31.97 -13.02 -12.76
CA ASP A 72 32.47 -14.30 -12.27
C ASP A 72 32.33 -15.41 -13.33
N GLN A 73 31.31 -15.30 -14.19
CA GLN A 73 31.10 -16.18 -15.34
C GLN A 73 31.84 -15.75 -16.62
N SER A 74 32.72 -14.75 -16.54
CA SER A 74 33.44 -14.19 -17.71
C SER A 74 32.51 -13.67 -18.83
N GLN A 75 31.31 -13.26 -18.46
CA GLN A 75 30.28 -12.72 -19.33
C GLN A 75 30.34 -11.18 -19.40
N THR A 76 30.25 -10.65 -20.62
CA THR A 76 30.44 -9.22 -20.92
C THR A 76 29.13 -8.46 -21.15
N GLN A 77 27.97 -9.12 -20.98
CA GLN A 77 26.66 -8.48 -21.09
C GLN A 77 26.56 -7.28 -20.14
N ARG A 78 25.88 -6.23 -20.61
CA ARG A 78 25.54 -5.06 -19.79
C ARG A 78 24.23 -5.31 -19.06
N VAL A 79 24.20 -4.98 -17.78
CA VAL A 79 22.97 -4.91 -17.00
C VAL A 79 22.38 -3.51 -17.14
N MET A 80 21.10 -3.42 -17.49
CA MET A 80 20.40 -2.15 -17.71
C MET A 80 19.17 -2.07 -16.80
N ILE A 81 18.90 -0.88 -16.24
CA ILE A 81 17.64 -0.58 -15.58
C ILE A 81 16.81 0.30 -16.51
N LEU A 82 15.63 -0.18 -16.88
CA LEU A 82 14.62 0.56 -17.64
C LEU A 82 13.50 1.01 -16.69
N PRO A 83 13.44 2.30 -16.29
CA PRO A 83 12.35 2.79 -15.46
C PRO A 83 11.06 2.86 -16.29
N ILE A 84 9.99 2.25 -15.78
CA ILE A 84 8.65 2.24 -16.39
C ILE A 84 7.68 2.90 -15.41
N GLY A 85 7.08 4.02 -15.83
CA GLY A 85 5.98 4.68 -15.13
C GLY A 85 4.64 4.32 -15.76
N ILE A 86 3.67 3.94 -14.93
CA ILE A 86 2.32 3.56 -15.34
C ILE A 86 1.35 4.61 -14.82
N GLN A 87 0.58 5.24 -15.72
CA GLN A 87 -0.45 6.21 -15.32
C GLN A 87 -1.78 5.90 -16.00
N TYR A 88 -2.85 5.93 -15.22
CA TYR A 88 -4.22 5.70 -15.67
C TYR A 88 -4.97 7.03 -15.82
N HIS A 89 -5.85 7.12 -16.82
CA HIS A 89 -6.73 8.28 -17.06
C HIS A 89 -8.10 7.80 -17.52
N TYR A 90 -9.17 8.49 -17.12
CA TYR A 90 -10.52 8.14 -17.58
C TYR A 90 -10.73 8.54 -19.06
N LEU A 91 -11.40 7.67 -19.83
CA LEU A 91 -11.73 7.92 -21.26
C LEU A 91 -12.84 8.95 -21.45
N ARG A 92 -13.75 9.03 -20.47
CA ARG A 92 -14.93 9.89 -20.47
C ARG A 92 -14.91 10.67 -19.17
N ASP A 93 -15.49 11.87 -19.17
CA ASP A 93 -15.62 12.67 -17.96
C ASP A 93 -16.35 11.87 -16.87
N PRO A 94 -15.67 11.48 -15.78
CA PRO A 94 -16.29 10.68 -14.72
C PRO A 94 -17.06 11.56 -13.72
N LEU A 95 -17.09 12.89 -13.89
CA LEU A 95 -17.73 13.82 -12.95
C LEU A 95 -19.20 13.46 -12.62
N PRO A 96 -20.07 13.08 -13.58
CA PRO A 96 -21.43 12.66 -13.26
C PRO A 96 -21.48 11.41 -12.35
N GLU A 97 -20.60 10.44 -12.59
CA GLU A 97 -20.53 9.21 -11.78
C GLU A 97 -19.93 9.49 -10.40
N ILE A 98 -18.94 10.38 -10.31
CA ILE A 98 -18.40 10.88 -9.03
C ILE A 98 -19.53 11.51 -8.20
N GLN A 99 -20.35 12.37 -8.79
CA GLN A 99 -21.45 13.03 -8.07
C GLN A 99 -22.51 12.04 -7.58
N LYS A 100 -22.86 11.04 -8.40
CA LYS A 100 -23.79 9.96 -8.00
C LYS A 100 -23.21 9.14 -6.85
N LEU A 101 -21.94 8.75 -6.96
CA LEU A 101 -21.26 7.96 -5.95
C LEU A 101 -21.14 8.72 -4.62
N LEU A 102 -20.76 10.00 -4.66
CA LEU A 102 -20.75 10.87 -3.48
C LEU A 102 -22.11 10.91 -2.79
N THR A 103 -23.19 11.10 -3.55
CA THR A 103 -24.56 11.13 -2.99
C THR A 103 -24.91 9.80 -2.30
N LYS A 104 -24.52 8.67 -2.90
CA LYS A 104 -24.70 7.34 -2.31
C LYS A 104 -23.91 7.20 -1.00
N LEU A 105 -22.66 7.63 -0.96
CA LEU A 105 -21.79 7.56 0.22
C LEU A 105 -22.26 8.49 1.35
N GLU A 106 -22.68 9.71 1.01
CA GLU A 106 -23.28 10.65 1.94
C GLU A 106 -24.51 10.04 2.60
N ASN A 107 -25.46 9.52 1.81
CA ASN A 107 -26.65 8.86 2.35
C ASN A 107 -26.29 7.66 3.24
N ALA A 108 -25.32 6.83 2.81
CA ALA A 108 -24.84 5.68 3.57
C ALA A 108 -24.18 6.06 4.91
N THR A 109 -23.64 7.27 5.02
CA THR A 109 -22.99 7.80 6.24
C THR A 109 -23.91 8.69 7.07
N GLY A 110 -25.17 8.84 6.67
CA GLY A 110 -26.18 9.66 7.35
C GLY A 110 -26.11 11.15 7.04
N ILE A 111 -25.40 11.55 5.97
CA ILE A 111 -25.41 12.91 5.43
C ILE A 111 -26.53 13.00 4.41
N THR A 112 -27.44 13.96 4.56
CA THR A 112 -28.48 14.25 3.55
C THR A 112 -28.05 15.47 2.73
N PRO A 113 -27.50 15.28 1.52
CA PRO A 113 -27.11 16.41 0.67
C PRO A 113 -28.35 17.12 0.12
N PRO A 114 -28.29 18.45 -0.12
CA PRO A 114 -29.34 19.16 -0.83
C PRO A 114 -29.46 18.66 -2.28
N SER A 115 -30.66 18.75 -2.86
CA SER A 115 -30.94 18.40 -4.25
C SER A 115 -31.41 19.64 -5.03
N PRO A 116 -30.63 20.18 -5.99
CA PRO A 116 -29.28 19.73 -6.40
C PRO A 116 -28.18 20.05 -5.36
N PRO A 117 -27.04 19.34 -5.37
CA PRO A 117 -25.93 19.62 -4.47
C PRO A 117 -25.35 21.02 -4.70
N ALA A 118 -25.37 21.86 -3.67
CA ALA A 118 -24.83 23.22 -3.74
C ALA A 118 -23.30 23.27 -3.57
N ALA A 119 -22.71 22.27 -2.89
CA ALA A 119 -21.29 22.19 -2.60
C ALA A 119 -20.50 21.50 -3.72
N SER A 120 -19.27 21.94 -3.94
CA SER A 120 -18.37 21.34 -4.93
C SER A 120 -17.96 19.91 -4.52
N PRO A 121 -17.60 19.00 -5.46
CA PRO A 121 -17.13 17.66 -5.11
C PRO A 121 -15.98 17.63 -4.09
N PRO A 122 -14.95 18.50 -4.16
CA PRO A 122 -13.94 18.61 -3.11
C PRO A 122 -14.50 18.87 -1.70
N GLU A 123 -15.43 19.81 -1.57
CA GLU A 123 -16.05 20.15 -0.28
C GLU A 123 -16.88 18.98 0.26
N ARG A 124 -17.60 18.29 -0.62
CA ARG A 124 -18.39 17.11 -0.28
C ARG A 124 -17.50 15.97 0.21
N ILE A 125 -16.40 15.70 -0.51
CA ILE A 125 -15.37 14.73 -0.11
C ILE A 125 -14.84 15.08 1.28
N PHE A 126 -14.47 16.34 1.52
CA PHE A 126 -13.94 16.77 2.81
C PHE A 126 -14.93 16.57 3.95
N LYS A 127 -16.20 16.94 3.77
CA LYS A 127 -17.27 16.71 4.77
C LYS A 127 -17.50 15.22 5.03
N LEU A 128 -17.54 14.41 3.97
CA LEU A 128 -17.71 12.96 4.05
C LEU A 128 -16.54 12.31 4.81
N SER A 129 -15.29 12.70 4.51
CA SER A 129 -14.09 12.22 5.19
C SER A 129 -14.13 12.53 6.70
N GLN A 130 -14.53 13.74 7.08
CA GLN A 130 -14.68 14.11 8.50
C GLN A 130 -15.75 13.27 9.20
N GLN A 131 -16.91 13.06 8.56
CA GLN A 131 -17.98 12.25 9.12
C GLN A 131 -17.54 10.79 9.33
N LEU A 132 -16.83 10.23 8.35
CA LEU A 132 -16.26 8.87 8.45
C LEU A 132 -15.22 8.77 9.56
N LEU A 133 -14.32 9.74 9.64
CA LEU A 133 -13.32 9.81 10.70
C LEU A 133 -13.98 9.84 12.07
N THR A 134 -14.95 10.75 12.29
CA THR A 134 -15.68 10.84 13.56
C THR A 134 -16.35 9.51 13.94
N LYS A 135 -17.02 8.84 12.99
CA LYS A 135 -17.66 7.53 13.26
C LYS A 135 -16.64 6.46 13.66
N MET A 136 -15.51 6.41 12.97
CA MET A 136 -14.44 5.45 13.27
C MET A 136 -13.76 5.74 14.61
N GLU A 137 -13.51 7.01 14.93
CA GLU A 137 -12.98 7.42 16.23
C GLU A 137 -13.93 6.97 17.36
N SER A 138 -15.23 7.22 17.24
CA SER A 138 -16.23 6.76 18.22
C SER A 138 -16.26 5.24 18.37
N TYR A 139 -16.10 4.50 17.27
CA TYR A 139 -16.01 3.04 17.30
C TYR A 139 -14.81 2.57 18.14
N TYR A 140 -13.60 3.05 17.85
CA TYR A 140 -12.40 2.64 18.60
C TYR A 140 -12.41 3.13 20.05
N GLN A 141 -12.96 4.32 20.33
CA GLN A 141 -13.15 4.81 21.69
C GLN A 141 -14.03 3.89 22.52
N THR A 142 -15.13 3.41 21.92
CA THR A 142 -16.15 2.62 22.63
C THR A 142 -15.74 1.17 22.79
N PHE A 143 -15.23 0.55 21.72
CA PHE A 143 -14.99 -0.90 21.68
C PHE A 143 -13.52 -1.29 21.88
N HIS A 144 -12.58 -0.34 21.76
CA HIS A 144 -11.15 -0.57 21.97
C HIS A 144 -10.51 0.53 22.85
N PRO A 145 -11.05 0.83 24.05
CA PRO A 145 -10.63 1.98 24.85
C PRO A 145 -9.15 1.94 25.24
N GLY A 146 -8.57 0.76 25.51
CA GLY A 146 -7.16 0.63 25.84
C GLY A 146 -6.22 1.02 24.69
N ALA A 147 -6.53 0.57 23.47
CA ALA A 147 -5.78 0.95 22.27
C ALA A 147 -5.93 2.45 21.98
N TRP A 148 -7.13 3.00 22.16
CA TRP A 148 -7.41 4.42 21.97
C TRP A 148 -6.62 5.33 22.94
N GLN A 149 -6.60 4.97 24.23
CA GLN A 149 -5.82 5.69 25.24
C GLN A 149 -4.32 5.65 24.95
N LYS A 150 -3.79 4.46 24.65
CA LYS A 150 -2.37 4.28 24.31
C LYS A 150 -1.98 5.08 23.06
N SER A 151 -2.79 5.04 22.01
CA SER A 151 -2.61 5.85 20.80
C SER A 151 -2.51 7.35 21.10
N SER A 152 -3.41 7.86 21.95
CA SER A 152 -3.42 9.29 22.34
C SER A 152 -2.12 9.71 23.04
N SER A 153 -1.63 8.89 23.99
CA SER A 153 -0.38 9.14 24.71
C SER A 153 0.87 9.12 23.81
N LYS A 154 0.87 8.24 22.79
CA LYS A 154 2.00 8.12 21.85
C LYS A 154 2.10 9.35 20.95
N LEU A 155 0.96 9.90 20.52
CA LEU A 155 0.92 11.11 19.69
C LEU A 155 1.50 12.35 20.40
N GLU A 156 1.26 12.48 21.71
CA GLU A 156 1.84 13.55 22.53
C GLU A 156 3.38 13.44 22.61
N SER A 157 3.90 12.21 22.63
CA SER A 157 5.35 11.96 22.68
C SER A 157 6.07 12.13 21.32
N THR A 158 5.37 11.89 20.20
CA THR A 158 5.94 11.87 18.83
C THR A 158 5.92 13.24 18.14
N SER A 159 5.34 14.28 18.74
CA SER A 159 5.14 15.63 18.17
C SER A 159 6.42 16.40 17.77
N LYS A 160 7.61 15.78 17.75
CA LYS A 160 8.88 16.43 17.40
C LYS A 160 9.59 15.95 16.13
N ASN A 161 9.31 14.80 15.51
CA ASN A 161 10.24 14.29 14.49
C ASN A 161 9.72 13.54 13.24
N GLU A 162 8.42 13.40 13.00
CA GLU A 162 7.95 12.67 11.80
C GLU A 162 6.89 13.46 11.02
N ALA A 163 7.32 14.53 10.34
CA ALA A 163 6.51 15.17 9.30
C ALA A 163 6.60 14.35 8.00
N ILE A 164 6.01 13.15 7.98
CA ILE A 164 6.02 12.29 6.79
C ILE A 164 5.02 12.83 5.73
N PHE A 165 4.06 13.66 6.12
CA PHE A 165 3.01 14.14 5.22
C PHE A 165 2.58 15.59 5.54
N THR A 166 2.59 16.47 4.54
CA THR A 166 2.07 17.84 4.60
C THR A 166 0.56 17.85 4.41
N TYR A 167 -0.19 17.84 5.51
CA TYR A 167 -1.63 18.09 5.49
C TYR A 167 -1.90 19.59 5.56
N THR A 168 -3.01 20.02 4.97
CA THR A 168 -3.46 21.42 5.03
C THR A 168 -4.13 21.75 6.36
N ASP A 169 -4.61 20.74 7.09
CA ASP A 169 -5.24 20.85 8.41
C ASP A 169 -4.49 19.96 9.43
N PRO A 170 -3.67 20.57 10.31
CA PRO A 170 -2.95 19.85 11.37
C PRO A 170 -3.86 19.07 12.31
N GLU A 171 -5.09 19.54 12.56
CA GLU A 171 -6.04 18.86 13.44
C GLU A 171 -6.52 17.56 12.80
N LEU A 172 -6.95 17.62 11.54
CA LEU A 172 -7.38 16.44 10.80
C LEU A 172 -6.25 15.40 10.70
N GLN A 173 -5.01 15.87 10.48
CA GLN A 173 -3.84 15.02 10.48
C GLN A 173 -3.68 14.29 11.82
N GLN A 174 -3.72 15.00 12.94
CA GLN A 174 -3.56 14.40 14.26
C GLN A 174 -4.67 13.38 14.57
N ARG A 175 -5.92 13.71 14.24
CA ARG A 175 -7.08 12.82 14.38
C ARG A 175 -6.89 11.53 13.58
N LEU A 176 -6.48 11.66 12.32
CA LEU A 176 -6.20 10.51 11.46
C LEU A 176 -5.07 9.64 12.02
N HIS A 177 -3.94 10.24 12.42
CA HIS A 177 -2.82 9.50 13.01
C HIS A 177 -3.24 8.74 14.27
N ARG A 178 -4.02 9.37 15.14
CA ARG A 178 -4.56 8.72 16.34
C ARG A 178 -5.43 7.50 15.99
N LEU A 179 -6.32 7.64 15.01
CA LEU A 179 -7.15 6.54 14.54
C LEU A 179 -6.31 5.39 13.97
N LEU A 180 -5.34 5.70 13.09
CA LEU A 180 -4.45 4.71 12.48
C LEU A 180 -3.64 3.96 13.56
N GLU A 181 -3.09 4.67 14.53
CA GLU A 181 -2.34 4.08 15.64
C GLU A 181 -3.23 3.19 16.51
N ALA A 182 -4.46 3.61 16.81
CA ALA A 182 -5.39 2.80 17.58
C ALA A 182 -5.74 1.48 16.84
N ALA A 183 -5.97 1.56 15.52
CA ALA A 183 -6.24 0.39 14.70
C ALA A 183 -5.06 -0.60 14.66
N LEU A 184 -3.83 -0.10 14.50
CA LEU A 184 -2.63 -0.93 14.56
C LEU A 184 -2.47 -1.60 15.93
N LEU A 185 -2.64 -0.86 17.02
CA LEU A 185 -2.51 -1.40 18.37
C LEU A 185 -3.51 -2.54 18.66
N VAL A 186 -4.72 -2.47 18.11
CA VAL A 186 -5.70 -3.57 18.22
C VAL A 186 -5.19 -4.82 17.51
N ALA A 187 -4.77 -4.68 16.24
CA ALA A 187 -4.26 -5.82 15.48
C ALA A 187 -2.96 -6.40 16.08
N GLU A 188 -2.05 -5.55 16.54
CA GLU A 188 -0.80 -5.96 17.18
C GLU A 188 -1.05 -6.74 18.47
N ALA A 189 -2.03 -6.34 19.27
CA ALA A 189 -2.39 -7.06 20.48
C ALA A 189 -2.90 -8.49 20.16
N ASP A 190 -3.78 -8.63 19.17
CA ASP A 190 -4.32 -9.92 18.71
C ASP A 190 -3.23 -10.85 18.15
N PHE A 191 -2.22 -10.29 17.47
CA PHE A 191 -1.08 -11.05 16.96
C PHE A 191 0.09 -11.17 17.94
N GLN A 192 0.03 -10.53 19.12
CA GLN A 192 1.12 -10.44 20.10
C GLN A 192 2.41 -9.85 19.53
N LEU A 193 2.27 -8.83 18.68
CA LEU A 193 3.38 -8.13 18.03
C LEU A 193 3.82 -6.90 18.82
N SER A 194 5.06 -6.46 18.57
CA SER A 194 5.56 -5.19 19.11
C SER A 194 5.04 -4.00 18.31
N ASP A 195 4.70 -2.91 18.99
CA ASP A 195 4.26 -1.63 18.40
C ASP A 195 5.43 -0.70 18.00
N ARG A 196 6.60 -1.28 17.71
CA ARG A 196 7.84 -0.57 17.35
C ARG A 196 8.07 -0.58 15.84
N GLY A 197 8.67 0.50 15.35
CA GLY A 197 8.97 0.69 13.92
C GLY A 197 8.03 1.70 13.27
N ASP A 198 8.28 1.97 11.99
CA ASP A 198 7.43 2.83 11.17
C ASP A 198 6.11 2.15 10.81
N LEU A 199 5.16 2.95 10.31
CA LEU A 199 3.82 2.49 9.92
C LEU A 199 3.86 1.29 8.96
N MET A 200 4.70 1.33 7.93
CA MET A 200 4.74 0.32 6.88
C MET A 200 5.30 -1.00 7.42
N SER A 201 6.40 -0.93 8.17
CA SER A 201 7.00 -2.11 8.82
C SER A 201 6.00 -2.81 9.76
N ARG A 202 5.22 -2.04 10.53
CA ARG A 202 4.19 -2.57 11.43
C ARG A 202 3.04 -3.21 10.66
N CYS A 203 2.55 -2.56 9.61
CA CYS A 203 1.54 -3.13 8.71
C CYS A 203 1.99 -4.47 8.12
N HIS A 204 3.22 -4.57 7.64
CA HIS A 204 3.78 -5.80 7.10
C HIS A 204 3.92 -6.90 8.15
N ALA A 205 4.32 -6.58 9.38
CA ALA A 205 4.42 -7.55 10.46
C ALA A 205 3.05 -8.17 10.80
N ILE A 206 2.00 -7.34 10.87
CA ILE A 206 0.61 -7.78 11.10
C ILE A 206 0.14 -8.68 9.96
N GLU A 207 0.35 -8.26 8.70
CA GLU A 207 -0.08 -9.03 7.53
C GLU A 207 0.59 -10.41 7.50
N GLN A 208 1.90 -10.45 7.76
CA GLN A 208 2.64 -11.69 7.81
C GLN A 208 2.17 -12.62 8.93
N ALA A 209 1.91 -12.08 10.13
CA ALA A 209 1.39 -12.86 11.25
C ALA A 209 -0.02 -13.43 10.97
N ALA A 210 -0.86 -12.69 10.25
CA ALA A 210 -2.15 -13.18 9.79
C ALA A 210 -2.00 -14.30 8.75
N TRP A 211 -1.13 -14.12 7.77
CA TRP A 211 -0.88 -15.14 6.74
C TRP A 211 -0.35 -16.44 7.32
N GLU A 212 0.51 -16.39 8.35
CA GLU A 212 0.97 -17.60 9.04
C GLU A 212 -0.16 -18.35 9.76
N ARG A 213 -1.26 -17.69 10.10
CA ARG A 213 -2.44 -18.32 10.70
C ARG A 213 -3.46 -18.80 9.66
N ILE A 214 -3.52 -18.16 8.49
CA ILE A 214 -4.45 -18.46 7.39
C ILE A 214 -3.88 -19.53 6.45
N TYR A 215 -2.62 -19.36 6.04
CA TYR A 215 -1.90 -20.24 5.11
C TYR A 215 -0.90 -21.08 5.91
N ARG A 216 -1.42 -22.14 6.54
CA ARG A 216 -0.70 -23.00 7.48
C ARG A 216 0.16 -24.03 6.76
N ASP A 217 1.37 -23.64 6.35
CA ASP A 217 2.36 -24.52 5.73
C ASP A 217 2.85 -25.65 6.66
N ASP A 218 2.63 -25.52 7.96
CA ASP A 218 2.97 -26.50 8.99
C ASP A 218 1.95 -27.66 9.10
N LEU A 219 0.78 -27.55 8.45
CA LEU A 219 -0.28 -28.54 8.52
C LEU A 219 -0.41 -29.33 7.21
N GLU A 220 -0.46 -30.66 7.32
CA GLU A 220 -0.89 -31.53 6.22
C GLU A 220 -2.43 -31.61 6.19
N ILE A 221 -3.07 -30.67 5.49
CA ILE A 221 -4.54 -30.50 5.48
C ILE A 221 -5.29 -31.81 5.17
N GLY A 222 -4.74 -32.65 4.29
CA GLY A 222 -5.36 -33.93 3.91
C GLY A 222 -5.32 -35.01 4.98
N ALA A 223 -4.47 -34.86 6.00
CA ALA A 223 -4.29 -35.81 7.09
C ALA A 223 -5.00 -35.39 8.39
N LEU A 224 -5.58 -34.18 8.44
CA LEU A 224 -6.26 -33.66 9.63
C LEU A 224 -7.57 -34.40 9.90
N SER A 225 -7.86 -34.64 11.19
CA SER A 225 -9.20 -35.04 11.61
C SER A 225 -10.21 -33.92 11.35
N ALA A 226 -11.50 -34.26 11.34
CA ALA A 226 -12.55 -33.26 11.12
C ALA A 226 -12.54 -32.11 12.16
N VAL A 227 -12.20 -32.43 13.41
CA VAL A 227 -12.14 -31.44 14.50
C VAL A 227 -10.90 -30.57 14.37
N ASP A 228 -9.72 -31.16 14.11
CA ASP A 228 -8.48 -30.39 13.95
C ASP A 228 -8.57 -29.44 12.77
N ARG A 229 -9.19 -29.89 11.67
CA ARG A 229 -9.48 -29.02 10.52
C ARG A 229 -10.41 -27.87 10.91
N ALA A 230 -11.48 -28.14 11.64
CA ALA A 230 -12.41 -27.09 12.08
C ALA A 230 -11.74 -26.06 13.02
N LEU A 231 -10.82 -26.51 13.88
CA LEU A 231 -10.03 -25.60 14.73
C LEU A 231 -9.04 -24.77 13.92
N ALA A 232 -8.39 -25.36 12.91
CA ALA A 232 -7.52 -24.62 11.99
C ALA A 232 -8.31 -23.57 11.18
N ASP A 233 -9.48 -23.94 10.66
CA ASP A 233 -10.39 -23.03 9.95
C ASP A 233 -10.85 -21.89 10.88
N ARG A 234 -11.08 -22.17 12.16
CA ARG A 234 -11.45 -21.16 13.16
C ARG A 234 -10.31 -20.15 13.38
N ILE A 235 -9.06 -20.62 13.52
CA ILE A 235 -7.89 -19.75 13.66
C ILE A 235 -7.72 -18.85 12.42
N ALA A 236 -7.92 -19.41 11.22
CA ALA A 236 -7.86 -18.64 9.98
C ALA A 236 -8.96 -17.57 9.93
N GLN A 237 -10.17 -17.89 10.38
CA GLN A 237 -11.28 -16.94 10.48
C GLN A 237 -10.95 -15.79 11.44
N GLU A 238 -10.44 -16.10 12.64
CA GLU A 238 -10.06 -15.10 13.64
C GLU A 238 -8.96 -14.17 13.10
N ALA A 239 -7.93 -14.72 12.47
CA ALA A 239 -6.88 -13.92 11.84
C ALA A 239 -7.41 -13.03 10.70
N SER A 240 -8.36 -13.55 9.89
CA SER A 240 -9.00 -12.78 8.83
C SER A 240 -9.82 -11.62 9.38
N SER A 241 -10.53 -11.82 10.50
CA SER A 241 -11.28 -10.74 11.16
C SER A 241 -10.35 -9.69 11.76
N THR A 242 -9.23 -10.06 12.35
CA THR A 242 -8.23 -9.08 12.84
C THR A 242 -7.65 -8.24 11.71
N LEU A 243 -7.48 -8.81 10.51
CA LEU A 243 -6.97 -8.07 9.34
C LEU A 243 -7.84 -6.88 8.93
N TRP A 244 -9.12 -6.83 9.32
CA TRP A 244 -9.95 -5.65 9.02
C TRP A 244 -9.35 -4.35 9.56
N HIS A 245 -8.75 -4.39 10.76
CA HIS A 245 -8.09 -3.23 11.37
C HIS A 245 -6.90 -2.76 10.52
N LEU A 246 -6.11 -3.71 9.99
CA LEU A 246 -5.01 -3.41 9.07
C LEU A 246 -5.52 -2.80 7.76
N ARG A 247 -6.57 -3.38 7.16
CA ARG A 247 -7.10 -2.88 5.88
C ARG A 247 -7.64 -1.46 6.00
N LEU A 248 -8.22 -1.09 7.14
CA LEU A 248 -8.58 0.29 7.41
C LEU A 248 -7.36 1.21 7.39
N VAL A 249 -6.26 0.80 8.04
CA VAL A 249 -5.03 1.59 8.07
C VAL A 249 -4.49 1.85 6.66
N GLU A 250 -4.45 0.82 5.82
CA GLU A 250 -3.98 0.93 4.44
C GLU A 250 -4.81 1.93 3.62
N ILE A 251 -6.14 1.90 3.77
CA ILE A 251 -7.03 2.76 2.97
C ILE A 251 -7.01 4.19 3.49
N PHE A 252 -7.08 4.39 4.81
CA PHE A 252 -6.99 5.72 5.39
C PHE A 252 -5.61 6.37 5.12
N ASN A 253 -4.56 5.57 5.02
CA ASN A 253 -3.26 6.01 4.51
C ASN A 253 -3.26 6.33 2.99
N GLY A 254 -4.19 5.77 2.22
CA GLY A 254 -4.46 6.15 0.83
C GLY A 254 -5.37 7.38 0.66
N VAL A 255 -6.12 7.77 1.71
CA VAL A 255 -7.08 8.90 1.69
C VAL A 255 -6.43 10.24 2.10
N GLN A 256 -5.13 10.24 2.40
CA GLN A 256 -4.46 11.40 3.02
C GLN A 256 -4.69 12.71 2.26
N GLY A 257 -5.29 13.67 2.98
CA GLY A 257 -5.77 14.96 2.50
C GLY A 257 -4.67 15.92 2.07
N ARG A 258 -4.07 15.66 0.89
CA ARG A 258 -3.32 16.69 0.17
C ARG A 258 -4.30 17.55 -0.62
N ASN A 259 -4.21 18.86 -0.42
CA ASN A 259 -5.06 19.91 -0.99
C ASN A 259 -5.83 19.50 -2.25
N LEU A 260 -7.15 19.31 -2.08
CA LEU A 260 -8.10 19.33 -3.19
C LEU A 260 -8.43 20.77 -3.64
N SER A 261 -7.70 21.77 -3.13
CA SER A 261 -8.00 23.18 -3.32
C SER A 261 -7.27 23.83 -4.51
N GLN A 262 -6.23 23.20 -5.07
CA GLN A 262 -5.51 23.75 -6.24
C GLN A 262 -5.22 22.67 -7.29
N GLY A 263 -5.77 22.86 -8.50
CA GLY A 263 -5.44 22.05 -9.68
C GLY A 263 -5.87 20.58 -9.62
N VAL A 264 -6.98 20.27 -8.93
CA VAL A 264 -7.46 18.88 -8.85
C VAL A 264 -7.99 18.43 -10.21
N THR A 265 -7.37 17.40 -10.76
CA THR A 265 -7.88 16.74 -11.96
C THR A 265 -9.04 15.82 -11.60
N VAL A 266 -9.97 15.62 -12.53
CA VAL A 266 -11.14 14.77 -12.30
C VAL A 266 -10.73 13.32 -11.95
N ASP A 267 -9.60 12.83 -12.48
CA ASP A 267 -9.02 11.54 -12.09
C ASP A 267 -8.72 11.46 -10.57
N ARG A 268 -8.19 12.53 -9.97
CA ARG A 268 -7.86 12.56 -8.54
C ARG A 268 -9.12 12.61 -7.68
N LEU A 269 -10.17 13.28 -8.16
CA LEU A 269 -11.48 13.23 -7.51
C LEU A 269 -12.04 11.81 -7.53
N ALA A 270 -12.00 11.15 -8.69
CA ALA A 270 -12.47 9.77 -8.82
C ALA A 270 -11.70 8.82 -7.89
N GLU A 271 -10.37 8.89 -7.88
CA GLU A 271 -9.49 8.11 -7.01
C GLU A 271 -9.83 8.31 -5.53
N THR A 272 -9.98 9.57 -5.11
CA THR A 272 -10.31 9.89 -3.71
C THR A 272 -11.70 9.37 -3.32
N VAL A 273 -12.70 9.53 -4.19
CA VAL A 273 -14.06 9.02 -3.92
C VAL A 273 -14.10 7.50 -3.92
N LEU A 274 -13.31 6.82 -4.75
CA LEU A 274 -13.19 5.37 -4.72
C LEU A 274 -12.54 4.87 -3.43
N HIS A 275 -11.55 5.56 -2.89
CA HIS A 275 -11.00 5.24 -1.58
C HIS A 275 -12.05 5.39 -0.47
N LEU A 276 -12.81 6.50 -0.47
CA LEU A 276 -13.90 6.69 0.50
C LEU A 276 -14.98 5.62 0.35
N TRP A 277 -15.27 5.21 -0.88
CA TRP A 277 -16.17 4.10 -1.13
C TRP A 277 -15.65 2.78 -0.56
N ASP A 278 -14.36 2.48 -0.68
CA ASP A 278 -13.78 1.25 -0.09
C ASP A 278 -13.84 1.30 1.45
N VAL A 279 -13.62 2.48 2.06
CA VAL A 279 -13.84 2.67 3.51
C VAL A 279 -15.29 2.35 3.89
N VAL A 280 -16.27 2.98 3.23
CA VAL A 280 -17.69 2.79 3.55
C VAL A 280 -18.11 1.34 3.37
N ASN A 281 -17.70 0.70 2.28
CA ASN A 281 -18.04 -0.69 2.05
C ASN A 281 -17.47 -1.61 3.10
N ARG A 282 -16.21 -1.40 3.52
CA ARG A 282 -15.59 -2.19 4.59
C ARG A 282 -16.27 -2.02 5.93
N MET A 283 -16.74 -0.82 6.23
CA MET A 283 -17.55 -0.58 7.42
C MET A 283 -18.91 -1.28 7.36
N GLN A 284 -19.48 -1.47 6.16
CA GLN A 284 -20.78 -2.12 5.97
C GLN A 284 -20.69 -3.65 5.76
N SER A 285 -19.58 -4.15 5.22
CA SER A 285 -19.33 -5.55 4.85
C SER A 285 -17.84 -5.80 4.63
N GLU A 286 -17.30 -7.01 4.79
CA GLU A 286 -15.89 -7.30 4.47
C GLU A 286 -15.56 -7.26 2.95
N THR A 287 -16.50 -6.81 2.11
CA THR A 287 -16.39 -6.84 0.66
C THR A 287 -15.65 -5.60 0.14
N SER A 288 -14.42 -5.77 -0.33
CA SER A 288 -13.74 -4.76 -1.16
C SER A 288 -14.40 -4.66 -2.55
N LEU A 289 -13.97 -3.70 -3.39
CA LEU A 289 -14.30 -3.63 -4.83
C LEU A 289 -14.58 -5.02 -5.42
N PRO A 290 -15.78 -5.29 -5.99
CA PRO A 290 -15.97 -6.46 -6.83
C PRO A 290 -14.93 -6.36 -7.93
N LYS A 291 -13.94 -7.26 -7.90
CA LYS A 291 -12.84 -7.34 -8.87
C LYS A 291 -13.32 -7.59 -10.31
N ASP A 292 -14.64 -7.70 -10.51
CA ASP A 292 -15.32 -7.98 -11.77
C ASP A 292 -15.81 -6.75 -12.54
N HIS A 293 -15.63 -5.53 -12.05
CA HIS A 293 -15.90 -4.35 -12.88
C HIS A 293 -14.74 -4.11 -13.86
N ARG A 294 -14.78 -4.81 -14.99
CA ARG A 294 -13.84 -4.64 -16.11
C ARG A 294 -14.09 -3.29 -16.79
N TYR A 295 -13.47 -2.24 -16.26
CA TYR A 295 -13.35 -0.98 -16.99
C TYR A 295 -12.10 -1.04 -17.86
N TRP A 296 -12.28 -0.84 -19.16
CA TRP A 296 -11.15 -0.64 -20.07
C TRP A 296 -10.69 0.80 -19.91
N VAL A 297 -9.57 0.99 -19.20
CA VAL A 297 -8.95 2.29 -18.96
C VAL A 297 -7.69 2.37 -19.84
N PRO A 298 -7.46 3.45 -20.59
CA PRO A 298 -6.23 3.65 -21.32
C PRO A 298 -5.10 3.76 -20.31
N VAL A 299 -4.07 2.96 -20.53
CA VAL A 299 -2.85 3.01 -19.73
C VAL A 299 -1.82 3.80 -20.52
N VAL A 300 -1.35 4.90 -19.95
CA VAL A 300 -0.21 5.61 -20.49
C VAL A 300 1.04 4.99 -19.87
N LEU A 301 1.81 4.29 -20.69
CA LEU A 301 3.13 3.79 -20.32
C LEU A 301 4.17 4.83 -20.71
N ARG A 302 4.91 5.33 -19.73
CA ARG A 302 6.07 6.19 -19.96
C ARG A 302 7.31 5.40 -19.59
N TYR A 303 8.23 5.25 -20.54
CA TYR A 303 9.56 4.70 -20.26
C TYR A 303 10.54 5.88 -20.13
N GLY A 304 11.38 5.84 -19.09
CA GLY A 304 12.47 6.81 -18.97
C GLY A 304 13.65 6.45 -19.86
N SER A 305 14.67 7.31 -19.88
CA SER A 305 15.95 6.97 -20.49
C SER A 305 16.58 5.78 -19.76
N VAL A 306 17.13 4.85 -20.52
CA VAL A 306 17.93 3.75 -19.96
C VAL A 306 19.11 4.38 -19.22
N SER A 307 19.32 3.99 -17.96
CA SER A 307 20.52 4.40 -17.23
C SER A 307 21.63 3.36 -17.44
N PRO A 308 22.67 3.67 -18.24
CA PRO A 308 23.82 2.77 -18.42
C PRO A 308 24.84 2.90 -17.26
N TYR A 309 24.65 3.86 -16.34
CA TYR A 309 25.65 4.26 -15.35
C TYR A 309 25.50 3.53 -14.02
N LEU A 310 25.62 2.20 -14.02
CA LEU A 310 25.85 1.44 -12.79
C LEU A 310 27.33 1.08 -12.58
N TRP A 311 28.20 1.34 -13.56
CA TRP A 311 29.61 0.93 -13.51
C TRP A 311 30.54 2.05 -14.00
N ARG A 312 31.03 2.89 -13.08
CA ARG A 312 32.34 3.54 -13.24
C ARG A 312 33.28 2.90 -12.23
N THR A 313 34.11 1.96 -12.68
CA THR A 313 35.30 1.56 -11.94
C THR A 313 36.23 2.77 -11.89
N THR A 314 36.41 3.34 -10.71
CA THR A 314 37.42 4.38 -10.45
C THR A 314 38.82 3.81 -10.68
N GLY A 315 39.45 4.16 -11.80
CA GLY A 315 40.91 4.36 -11.86
C GLY A 315 41.26 5.70 -11.20
N PRO A 316 42.50 5.90 -10.73
CA PRO A 316 42.78 6.88 -9.69
C PRO A 316 42.69 8.32 -10.17
N SER A 317 42.18 9.16 -9.28
CA SER A 317 42.21 10.64 -9.28
C SER A 317 41.17 11.35 -10.17
N ILE A 318 40.14 11.95 -9.56
CA ILE A 318 40.08 13.39 -9.22
C ILE A 318 38.66 13.75 -8.70
N ASN A 319 38.66 14.44 -7.56
CA ASN A 319 37.64 15.26 -6.90
C ASN A 319 36.27 14.69 -6.50
N THR A 320 36.14 14.50 -5.19
CA THR A 320 34.90 14.50 -4.39
C THR A 320 34.09 15.78 -4.60
N SER A 321 33.05 15.75 -5.44
CA SER A 321 31.84 16.58 -5.34
C SER A 321 30.92 16.37 -6.55
N ALA A 322 30.07 15.33 -6.52
CA ALA A 322 28.75 15.33 -7.19
C ALA A 322 28.06 13.96 -7.04
N ALA A 323 27.58 13.64 -5.85
CA ALA A 323 26.37 12.84 -5.71
C ALA A 323 25.23 13.82 -5.41
N ARG A 324 24.54 14.28 -6.46
CA ARG A 324 23.25 14.96 -6.31
C ARG A 324 22.22 14.19 -7.12
N LEU A 325 21.29 13.56 -6.40
CA LEU A 325 19.97 13.19 -6.87
C LEU A 325 19.30 14.46 -7.40
N CYS A 326 19.26 14.64 -8.71
CA CYS A 326 18.43 15.68 -9.29
C CYS A 326 16.98 15.20 -9.31
N LYS A 327 16.19 15.80 -8.41
CA LYS A 327 14.79 16.13 -8.66
C LYS A 327 14.72 16.98 -9.93
N THR A 328 13.88 16.56 -10.87
CA THR A 328 13.06 17.46 -11.71
C THR A 328 11.70 16.84 -11.85
#